data_AF-A0A2V5PSA1-F1
#
_entry.id   AF-A0A2V5PSA1-F1
#
_cell.length_a   1.000
_cell.length_b   1.000
_cell.length_c   1.000
_cell.angle_alpha   90.00
_cell.angle_beta   90.00
_cell.angle_gamma   90.00
#
_symmetry.space_group_name_H-M   'P 1'
#
loop_
_entity.id
_entity.type
_entity.pdbx_description
1 polymer ?
#
loop_
_entity_poly.entity_id
_entity_poly.type
_entity_poly.pdbx_seq_one_letter_code
_entity_poly.pdbx_strand_id
1 'polypeptide(L)'
;MNEDNSTQTEPNPVTVAETAPASATEPRTAPAPPANIPLALDLNELQALGPAELEQLCRDLEVRVHPGKTRHHQILDVIRAALGLGIRVTAEGFF
;
A
#
# COMPACT_ATOMS: atom_id res chain seq x y z
N MET A 1 11.22 23.15 61.94
CA MET A 1 10.85 21.79 62.37
C MET A 1 9.91 21.22 61.30
N ASN A 2 10.41 21.01 60.08
CA ASN A 2 11.12 19.80 59.56
C ASN A 2 10.08 18.68 59.34
N GLU A 3 9.52 18.47 58.14
CA GLU A 3 10.13 17.83 56.95
C GLU A 3 10.77 16.47 57.28
N ASP A 4 10.06 15.37 57.01
CA ASP A 4 10.67 14.05 56.75
C ASP A 4 10.33 13.64 55.32
N ASN A 5 11.07 14.29 54.44
CA ASN A 5 11.29 13.95 53.05
C ASN A 5 12.18 12.69 53.03
N SER A 6 11.60 11.52 52.71
CA SER A 6 12.38 10.31 52.46
C SER A 6 13.23 10.50 51.20
N THR A 7 14.46 10.94 51.40
CA THR A 7 15.51 11.01 50.39
C THR A 7 16.06 9.61 50.11
N GLN A 8 15.99 9.16 48.85
CA GLN A 8 17.08 8.37 48.30
C GLN A 8 17.41 8.85 46.88
N THR A 9 18.40 9.73 46.86
CA THR A 9 19.43 10.05 45.87
C THR A 9 19.59 9.08 44.68
N GLU A 10 19.33 9.58 43.46
CA GLU A 10 20.25 9.79 42.30
C GLU A 10 21.46 8.82 42.06
N PRO A 11 22.17 8.85 40.90
CA PRO A 11 21.75 8.55 39.52
C PRO A 11 22.79 7.67 38.74
N ASN A 12 22.39 7.13 37.57
CA ASN A 12 23.26 6.78 36.41
C ASN A 12 24.31 5.62 36.55
N PRO A 13 25.06 5.25 35.48
CA PRO A 13 24.70 4.81 34.12
C PRO A 13 25.22 3.38 33.82
N VAL A 14 24.65 2.68 32.84
CA VAL A 14 25.44 1.71 32.05
C VAL A 14 25.16 1.88 30.55
N THR A 15 25.89 2.80 29.92
CA THR A 15 26.35 2.71 28.53
C THR A 15 27.37 1.54 28.50
N VAL A 16 27.56 0.68 27.48
CA VAL A 16 27.57 0.84 26.03
C VAL A 16 27.43 -0.55 25.38
N ALA A 17 26.91 -0.54 24.17
CA ALA A 17 27.27 -1.40 23.02
C ALA A 17 26.97 -2.90 23.10
N GLU A 18 26.25 -3.40 22.10
CA GLU A 18 26.88 -3.95 20.88
C GLU A 18 25.81 -4.79 20.16
N THR A 19 25.12 -4.23 19.17
CA THR A 19 25.36 -4.50 17.74
C THR A 19 24.75 -5.82 17.23
N ALA A 20 23.68 -5.63 16.46
CA ALA A 20 23.26 -6.37 15.27
C ALA A 20 22.36 -7.62 15.37
N PRO A 21 21.59 -7.92 14.29
CA PRO A 21 21.31 -7.09 13.11
C PRO A 21 19.87 -6.59 13.08
N ALA A 22 19.70 -5.40 12.50
CA ALA A 22 18.48 -5.06 11.81
C ALA A 22 18.13 -6.22 10.88
N SER A 23 16.95 -6.83 11.07
CA SER A 23 16.38 -7.69 10.04
C SER A 23 16.34 -6.84 8.78
N ALA A 24 17.25 -7.18 7.86
CA ALA A 24 17.24 -6.67 6.52
C ALA A 24 15.83 -6.92 5.99
N THR A 25 15.03 -5.86 5.90
CA THR A 25 13.94 -5.83 4.94
C THR A 25 14.65 -5.96 3.61
N GLU A 26 14.79 -7.20 3.13
CA GLU A 26 15.13 -7.49 1.75
C GLU A 26 14.29 -6.53 0.91
N PRO A 27 14.90 -5.82 -0.07
CA PRO A 27 14.09 -5.11 -1.03
C PRO A 27 13.21 -6.19 -1.64
N ARG A 28 11.92 -6.18 -1.26
CA ARG A 28 10.91 -7.05 -1.85
C ARG A 28 11.02 -6.77 -3.33
N THR A 29 11.68 -7.68 -4.06
CA THR A 29 11.82 -7.59 -5.50
C THR A 29 10.39 -7.51 -5.99
N ALA A 30 9.98 -6.32 -6.39
CA ALA A 30 8.68 -6.13 -7.00
C ALA A 30 8.67 -7.11 -8.17
N PRO A 31 7.70 -8.05 -8.23
CA PRO A 31 7.59 -8.92 -9.38
C PRO A 31 7.60 -8.05 -10.62
N ALA A 32 8.37 -8.46 -11.64
CA ALA A 32 8.45 -7.73 -12.88
C ALA A 32 7.02 -7.48 -13.38
N PRO A 33 6.66 -6.24 -13.75
CA PRO A 33 5.30 -5.93 -14.13
C PRO A 33 4.90 -6.87 -15.28
N PRO A 34 3.76 -7.57 -15.19
CA PRO A 34 3.27 -8.36 -16.31
C PRO A 34 3.30 -7.53 -17.59
N ALA A 35 3.78 -8.14 -18.67
CA ALA A 35 4.17 -7.47 -19.91
C ALA A 35 3.04 -6.75 -20.67
N ASN A 36 1.84 -6.67 -20.08
CA ASN A 36 0.65 -6.08 -20.68
C ASN A 36 -0.05 -5.06 -19.75
N ILE A 37 0.67 -4.53 -18.77
CA ILE A 37 0.14 -3.48 -17.89
C ILE A 37 0.11 -2.14 -18.67
N PRO A 38 -1.04 -1.47 -18.74
CA PRO A 38 -1.13 -0.16 -19.40
C PRO A 38 -0.30 0.90 -18.66
N LEU A 39 0.37 1.78 -19.40
CA LEU A 39 1.19 2.88 -18.85
C LEU A 39 0.33 3.97 -18.16
N ALA A 40 -0.92 4.10 -18.58
CA ALA A 40 -1.90 4.99 -17.99
C ALA A 40 -3.30 4.34 -18.02
N LEU A 41 -4.14 4.70 -17.04
CA LEU A 41 -5.49 4.18 -16.89
C LEU A 41 -6.48 5.34 -16.77
N ASP A 42 -7.50 5.38 -17.64
CA ASP A 42 -8.56 6.38 -17.54
C ASP A 42 -9.77 5.83 -16.75
N LEU A 43 -10.21 6.57 -15.73
CA LEU A 43 -11.33 6.16 -14.89
C LEU A 43 -12.64 6.08 -15.68
N ASN A 44 -12.88 6.98 -16.63
CA ASN A 44 -14.10 7.00 -17.41
C ASN A 44 -14.15 5.78 -18.34
N GLU A 45 -13.03 5.44 -18.98
CA GLU A 45 -12.92 4.22 -19.79
C GLU A 45 -13.11 2.96 -18.94
N LEU A 46 -12.50 2.91 -17.75
CA LEU A 46 -12.66 1.80 -16.81
C LEU A 46 -14.12 1.61 -16.36
N GLN A 47 -14.86 2.72 -16.21
CA GLN A 47 -16.30 2.71 -15.93
C GLN A 47 -17.17 2.34 -17.13
N ALA A 48 -16.63 2.35 -18.35
CA ALA A 48 -17.31 1.90 -19.56
C ALA A 48 -17.07 0.40 -19.86
N LEU A 49 -15.99 -0.19 -19.35
CA LEU A 49 -15.66 -1.60 -19.57
C LEU A 49 -16.76 -2.58 -19.14
N GLY A 50 -16.96 -3.61 -19.95
CA GLY A 50 -17.85 -4.72 -19.62
C GLY A 50 -17.33 -5.55 -18.44
N PRO A 51 -18.18 -6.42 -17.84
CA PRO A 51 -17.79 -7.27 -16.71
C PRO A 51 -16.59 -8.18 -17.02
N ALA A 52 -16.57 -8.80 -18.20
CA ALA A 52 -15.50 -9.71 -18.61
C ALA A 52 -14.15 -8.99 -18.81
N GLU A 53 -14.18 -7.77 -19.35
CA GLU A 53 -12.98 -6.94 -19.55
C GLU A 53 -12.42 -6.47 -18.21
N LEU A 54 -13.30 -6.05 -17.29
CA LEU A 54 -12.90 -5.66 -15.94
C LEU A 54 -12.31 -6.85 -15.16
N GLU A 55 -12.87 -8.04 -15.29
CA GLU A 55 -12.32 -9.26 -14.71
C GLU A 55 -10.95 -9.62 -15.28
N GLN A 56 -10.76 -9.46 -16.60
CA GLN A 56 -9.46 -9.64 -17.23
C GLN A 56 -8.43 -8.65 -16.67
N LEU A 57 -8.78 -7.37 -16.58
CA LEU A 57 -7.90 -6.35 -16.02
C LEU A 57 -7.56 -6.61 -14.55
N CYS A 58 -8.52 -7.13 -13.77
CA CYS A 58 -8.24 -7.58 -12.40
C CYS A 58 -7.21 -8.71 -12.40
N ARG A 59 -7.28 -9.68 -13.32
CA ARG A 59 -6.27 -10.75 -13.42
C ARG A 59 -4.90 -10.20 -13.82
N ASP A 60 -4.85 -9.30 -14.79
CA ASP A 60 -3.61 -8.73 -15.31
C ASP A 60 -2.86 -7.90 -14.26
N LEU A 61 -3.60 -7.25 -13.34
CA LEU A 61 -3.07 -6.49 -12.22
C LEU A 61 -2.95 -7.31 -10.92
N GLU A 62 -3.15 -8.64 -11.00
CA GLU A 62 -3.12 -9.57 -9.86
C GLU A 62 -4.09 -9.18 -8.71
N VAL A 63 -5.20 -8.53 -9.04
CA VAL A 63 -6.24 -8.11 -8.11
C VAL A 63 -7.19 -9.27 -7.82
N ARG A 64 -7.33 -9.63 -6.53
CA ARG A 64 -8.28 -10.65 -6.10
C ARG A 64 -9.73 -10.16 -6.18
N VAL A 65 -10.46 -10.61 -7.19
CA VAL A 65 -11.90 -10.36 -7.33
C VAL A 65 -12.67 -11.17 -6.29
N HIS A 66 -13.57 -10.50 -5.55
CA HIS A 66 -14.47 -11.17 -4.60
C HIS A 66 -15.89 -11.15 -5.18
N PRO A 67 -16.59 -12.28 -5.25
CA PRO A 67 -17.90 -12.37 -5.91
C PRO A 67 -18.99 -11.54 -5.20
N GLY A 68 -18.80 -11.18 -3.93
CA GLY A 68 -19.71 -10.30 -3.19
C GLY A 68 -19.43 -8.80 -3.34
N LYS A 69 -18.37 -8.40 -4.05
CA LYS A 69 -18.05 -6.98 -4.25
C LYS A 69 -18.79 -6.41 -5.44
N THR A 70 -19.27 -5.17 -5.31
CA THR A 70 -19.89 -4.43 -6.41
C THR A 70 -18.86 -4.05 -7.48
N ARG A 71 -19.32 -3.77 -8.70
CA ARG A 71 -18.47 -3.28 -9.80
C ARG A 71 -17.63 -2.06 -9.40
N HIS A 72 -18.21 -1.11 -8.66
CA HIS A 72 -17.46 0.06 -8.17
C HIS A 72 -16.33 -0.30 -7.22
N HIS A 73 -16.50 -1.33 -6.38
CA HIS A 73 -15.41 -1.83 -5.54
C HIS A 73 -14.31 -2.50 -6.36
N GLN A 74 -14.67 -3.25 -7.40
CA GLN A 74 -13.69 -3.85 -8.32
C GLN A 74 -12.87 -2.77 -9.04
N ILE A 75 -13.56 -1.75 -9.58
CA ILE A 75 -12.92 -0.58 -10.21
C ILE A 75 -11.95 0.11 -9.24
N LEU A 76 -12.37 0.32 -7.98
CA LEU A 76 -11.53 0.92 -6.96
C LEU A 76 -10.29 0.07 -6.64
N ASP A 77 -10.44 -1.25 -6.56
CA ASP A 77 -9.33 -2.16 -6.28
C ASP A 77 -8.33 -2.20 -7.45
N VAL A 78 -8.82 -2.14 -8.69
CA VAL A 78 -7.99 -1.97 -9.91
C VAL A 78 -7.19 -0.67 -9.86
N ILE A 79 -7.83 0.46 -9.54
CA ILE A 79 -7.16 1.76 -9.45
C ILE A 79 -6.08 1.74 -8.38
N ARG A 80 -6.35 1.13 -7.21
CA ARG A 80 -5.38 0.99 -6.13
C ARG A 80 -4.17 0.15 -6.56
N ALA A 81 -4.40 -0.97 -7.23
CA ALA A 81 -3.33 -1.81 -7.75
C ALA A 81 -2.50 -1.07 -8.80
N ALA A 82 -3.16 -0.38 -9.73
CA ALA A 82 -2.51 0.44 -10.74
C ALA A 82 -1.60 1.52 -10.14
N LEU A 83 -2.11 2.29 -9.18
CA LEU A 83 -1.33 3.30 -8.47
C LEU A 83 -0.16 2.69 -7.69
N GLY A 84 -0.34 1.52 -7.09
CA GLY A 84 0.72 0.78 -6.40
C GLY A 84 1.85 0.31 -7.32
N LEU A 85 1.55 0.11 -8.61
CA LEU A 85 2.51 -0.23 -9.66
C LEU A 85 3.12 1.02 -10.33
N GLY A 86 2.75 2.22 -9.92
CA GLY A 86 3.22 3.47 -10.51
C GLY A 86 2.54 3.84 -11.83
N ILE A 87 1.41 3.22 -12.17
CA ILE A 87 0.60 3.55 -13.35
C ILE A 87 -0.12 4.88 -13.08
N ARG A 88 -0.08 5.78 -14.06
CA ARG A 88 -0.82 7.04 -13.97
C ARG A 88 -2.32 6.81 -14.14
N VAL A 89 -3.14 7.36 -13.24
CA VAL A 89 -4.60 7.32 -13.35
C VAL A 89 -5.14 8.70 -13.70
N THR A 90 -5.98 8.79 -14.73
CA THR A 90 -6.67 10.02 -15.16
C THR A 90 -8.17 9.90 -14.92
N ALA A 91 -8.83 11.04 -14.76
CA ALA A 91 -10.28 11.12 -14.67
C ALA A 91 -10.72 12.49 -15.20
N GLU A 92 -11.92 12.53 -15.78
CA GLU A 92 -12.56 13.76 -16.23
C GLU A 92 -13.87 13.92 -15.47
N GLY A 93 -14.29 15.17 -15.25
CA GLY A 93 -15.50 15.46 -14.51
C GLY A 93 -15.86 16.94 -14.62
N PHE A 94 -17.09 17.25 -14.22
CA PHE A 94 -17.58 18.63 -14.17
C PHE A 94 -17.43 19.17 -12.74
N PHE A 95 -17.14 20.47 -12.63
CA PHE A 95 -17.03 21.22 -11.37
C PHE A 95 -18.11 22.29 -11.28
#